data_AF-A0A7C4HL10-F1
#
_entry.id   AF-A0A7C4HL10-F1
#
_cell.length_a   1.000
_cell.length_b   1.000
_cell.length_c   1.000
_cell.angle_alpha   90.00
_cell.angle_beta   90.00
_cell.angle_gamma   90.00
#
_symmetry.space_group_name_H-M   'P 1'
#
loop_
_entity.id
_entity.type
_entity.pdbx_description
1 polymer ?
#
loop_
_entity_poly.entity_id
_entity_poly.type
_entity_poly.pdbx_seq_one_letter_code
_entity_poly.pdbx_strand_id
1 'polypeptide(L)'
;MDGDKKAVRVFELLAYLASSARGLLEEPREYGPLRCLDAMRRLIDMVLETRLIEDEEVTKYLEELRSRLSRGIILLMYSAEEFRKFIINVNVELSEKTTRVLERYYNK
;
A
#
# COMPACT_ATOMS: atom_id res chain seq x y z
N MET A 1 -2.79 -3.10 -26.21
CA MET A 1 -2.17 -1.85 -25.73
C MET A 1 -2.46 -1.50 -24.27
N ASP A 2 -3.62 -1.86 -23.68
CA ASP A 2 -3.85 -1.67 -22.21
C ASP A 2 -3.39 -2.88 -21.37
N GLY A 3 -3.58 -4.10 -21.88
CA GLY A 3 -3.14 -5.34 -21.22
C GLY A 3 -1.62 -5.41 -20.99
N ASP A 4 -0.84 -4.91 -21.94
CA ASP A 4 0.63 -4.88 -21.84
C ASP A 4 1.11 -3.99 -20.69
N LYS A 5 0.41 -2.87 -20.45
CA LYS A 5 0.74 -1.95 -19.34
C LYS A 5 0.41 -2.55 -17.98
N LYS A 6 -0.74 -3.22 -17.85
CA LYS A 6 -1.13 -3.93 -16.62
C LYS A 6 -0.13 -5.01 -16.25
N ALA A 7 0.28 -5.82 -17.23
CA ALA A 7 1.29 -6.86 -17.02
C ALA A 7 2.63 -6.26 -16.54
N VAL A 8 3.10 -5.17 -17.16
CA VAL A 8 4.32 -4.48 -16.75
C VAL A 8 4.25 -4.02 -15.29
N ARG A 9 3.16 -3.34 -14.87
CA ARG A 9 3.03 -2.86 -13.48
C ARG A 9 3.00 -3.99 -12.46
N VAL A 10 2.38 -5.12 -12.80
CA VAL A 10 2.42 -6.33 -11.97
C VAL A 10 3.85 -6.84 -11.82
N PHE A 11 4.61 -6.98 -12.92
CA PHE A 11 6.00 -7.41 -12.84
C PHE A 11 6.90 -6.43 -12.09
N GLU A 12 6.67 -5.13 -12.19
CA GLU A 12 7.38 -4.12 -11.41
C GLU A 12 7.11 -4.26 -9.90
N LEU A 13 5.86 -4.49 -9.49
CA LEU A 13 5.53 -4.72 -8.09
C LEU A 13 6.15 -6.04 -7.59
N LEU A 14 6.11 -7.11 -8.39
CA LEU A 14 6.76 -8.38 -8.06
C LEU A 14 8.28 -8.22 -7.92
N ALA A 15 8.93 -7.51 -8.85
CA ALA A 15 10.35 -7.22 -8.78
C ALA A 15 10.71 -6.40 -7.55
N TYR A 16 9.89 -5.42 -7.19
CA TYR A 16 10.04 -4.63 -5.97
C TYR A 16 9.94 -5.52 -4.71
N LEU A 17 8.94 -6.40 -4.64
CA LEU A 17 8.74 -7.32 -3.51
C LEU A 17 9.89 -8.32 -3.39
N ALA A 18 10.34 -8.92 -4.49
CA ALA A 18 11.46 -9.87 -4.49
C ALA A 18 12.78 -9.20 -4.07
N SER A 19 13.06 -8.01 -4.61
CA SER A 19 14.24 -7.22 -4.23
C SER A 19 14.17 -6.79 -2.76
N SER A 20 12.96 -6.49 -2.27
CA SER A 20 12.69 -6.17 -0.87
C SER A 20 12.95 -7.34 0.06
N ALA A 21 12.42 -8.51 -0.26
CA ALA A 21 12.66 -9.72 0.53
C ALA A 21 14.16 -10.05 0.59
N ARG A 22 14.88 -9.95 -0.54
CA ARG A 22 16.33 -10.15 -0.57
C ARG A 22 17.06 -9.13 0.31
N GLY A 23 16.74 -7.83 0.18
CA GLY A 23 17.40 -6.77 0.94
C GLY A 23 17.28 -6.97 2.45
N LEU A 24 16.10 -7.41 2.91
CA LEU A 24 15.81 -7.65 4.33
C LEU A 24 16.62 -8.78 4.98
N LEU A 25 17.35 -9.59 4.21
CA LEU A 25 18.29 -10.56 4.78
C LEU A 25 19.50 -9.89 5.44
N GLU A 26 19.88 -8.70 4.96
CA GLU A 26 21.10 -7.98 5.37
C GLU A 26 20.80 -6.59 5.96
N GLU A 27 19.57 -6.09 5.81
CA GLU A 27 19.16 -4.74 6.22
C GLU A 27 18.57 -4.68 7.65
N PRO A 28 18.49 -3.48 8.26
CA PRO A 28 17.80 -3.28 9.53
C PRO A 28 16.35 -3.77 9.50
N ARG A 29 15.88 -4.34 10.62
CA ARG A 29 14.55 -4.96 10.71
C ARG A 29 13.41 -3.97 10.45
N GLU A 30 13.59 -2.70 10.80
CA GLU A 30 12.64 -1.61 10.59
C GLU A 30 12.32 -1.38 9.11
N TYR A 31 13.19 -1.81 8.20
CA TYR A 31 12.98 -1.66 6.76
C TYR A 31 11.91 -2.64 6.25
N GLY A 32 11.62 -3.70 7.01
CA GLY A 32 10.55 -4.64 6.67
C GLY A 32 9.19 -3.94 6.63
N PRO A 33 8.73 -3.37 7.75
CA PRO A 33 7.51 -2.56 7.77
C PRO A 33 7.52 -1.41 6.76
N LEU A 34 8.65 -0.72 6.57
CA LEU A 34 8.79 0.33 5.55
C LEU A 34 8.49 -0.20 4.14
N ARG A 35 9.12 -1.32 3.75
CA ARG A 35 8.97 -1.93 2.43
C ARG A 35 7.55 -2.44 2.21
N CYS A 36 6.87 -2.93 3.26
CA CYS A 36 5.46 -3.29 3.20
C CYS A 36 4.55 -2.08 2.92
N LEU A 37 4.76 -0.96 3.62
CA LEU A 37 3.99 0.27 3.38
C LEU A 37 4.25 0.85 1.98
N ASP A 38 5.48 0.80 1.48
CA ASP A 38 5.78 1.24 0.10
C ASP A 38 5.22 0.26 -0.94
N ALA A 39 5.18 -1.05 -0.65
CA ALA A 39 4.48 -2.02 -1.50
C ALA A 39 2.98 -1.71 -1.60
N MET A 40 2.34 -1.37 -0.48
CA MET A 40 0.94 -0.94 -0.46
C MET A 40 0.74 0.32 -1.31
N ARG A 41 1.63 1.32 -1.18
CA ARG A 41 1.60 2.53 -1.99
C ARG A 41 1.68 2.23 -3.49
N ARG A 42 2.63 1.39 -3.89
CA ARG A 42 2.83 0.98 -5.30
C ARG A 42 1.65 0.18 -5.85
N LEU A 43 1.07 -0.69 -5.02
CA LEU A 43 -0.15 -1.42 -5.39
C LEU A 43 -1.30 -0.45 -5.65
N ILE A 44 -1.48 0.56 -4.79
CA ILE A 44 -2.50 1.59 -4.98
C ILE A 44 -2.25 2.37 -6.28
N ASP A 45 -1.01 2.81 -6.53
CA ASP A 45 -0.66 3.49 -7.79
C ASP A 45 -1.02 2.63 -9.01
N MET A 46 -0.68 1.34 -8.98
CA MET A 46 -1.07 0.41 -10.04
C MET A 46 -2.59 0.35 -10.21
N VAL A 47 -3.35 0.20 -9.12
CA VAL A 47 -4.83 0.13 -9.16
C VAL A 47 -5.44 1.38 -9.78
N LEU A 48 -4.96 2.57 -9.39
CA LEU A 48 -5.46 3.86 -9.88
C LEU A 48 -5.09 4.09 -11.36
N GLU A 49 -3.84 3.81 -11.75
CA GLU A 49 -3.35 4.00 -13.12
C GLU A 49 -4.04 3.07 -14.13
N THR A 50 -4.32 1.84 -13.71
CA THR A 50 -4.87 0.79 -14.57
C THR A 50 -6.39 0.69 -14.52
N ARG A 51 -7.04 1.49 -13.65
CA ARG A 51 -8.49 1.48 -13.39
C ARG A 51 -9.00 0.07 -13.07
N LEU A 52 -8.28 -0.66 -12.22
CA LEU A 52 -8.68 -2.02 -11.80
C LEU A 52 -9.95 -2.01 -10.93
N ILE A 53 -10.25 -0.87 -10.29
CA ILE A 53 -11.46 -0.65 -9.50
C ILE A 53 -12.17 0.57 -10.08
N GLU A 54 -13.46 0.44 -10.36
CA GLU A 54 -14.30 1.52 -10.91
C GLU A 54 -15.15 2.23 -9.83
N ASP A 55 -15.22 1.69 -8.61
CA ASP A 55 -15.97 2.30 -7.52
C ASP A 55 -15.31 3.62 -7.09
N GLU A 56 -16.02 4.74 -7.29
CA GLU A 56 -15.51 6.09 -7.01
C GLU A 56 -15.18 6.31 -5.53
N GLU A 57 -15.98 5.76 -4.62
CA GLU A 57 -15.76 5.90 -3.17
C GLU A 57 -14.50 5.14 -2.74
N VAL A 58 -14.31 3.93 -3.28
CA VAL A 58 -13.09 3.15 -3.06
C VAL A 58 -11.89 3.86 -3.67
N THR A 59 -12.01 4.34 -4.90
CA THR A 59 -10.93 5.04 -5.61
C THR A 59 -10.47 6.27 -4.83
N LYS A 60 -11.39 7.11 -4.36
CA LYS A 60 -11.07 8.28 -3.53
C LYS A 60 -10.36 7.90 -2.23
N TYR A 61 -10.83 6.85 -1.55
CA TYR A 61 -10.17 6.36 -0.35
C TYR A 61 -8.72 5.90 -0.63
N LEU A 62 -8.49 5.20 -1.75
CA LEU A 62 -7.15 4.75 -2.14
C LEU A 62 -6.21 5.94 -2.41
N GLU A 63 -6.68 7.00 -3.05
CA GLU A 63 -5.89 8.23 -3.27
C GLU A 63 -5.46 8.89 -1.95
N GLU A 64 -6.38 8.99 -0.99
CA GLU A 64 -6.13 9.52 0.35
C GLU A 64 -5.13 8.65 1.12
N LEU A 65 -5.31 7.33 1.08
CA LEU A 65 -4.42 6.36 1.71
C LEU A 65 -3.02 6.43 1.11
N ARG A 66 -2.89 6.46 -0.22
CA ARG A 66 -1.59 6.63 -0.91
C ARG A 66 -0.86 7.88 -0.45
N SER A 67 -1.58 9.01 -0.40
CA SER A 67 -1.05 10.30 0.04
C SER A 67 -0.51 10.22 1.47
N ARG A 68 -1.22 9.53 2.35
CA ARG A 68 -0.81 9.32 3.75
C ARG A 68 0.37 8.37 3.89
N LEU A 69 0.37 7.23 3.16
CA LEU A 69 1.50 6.30 3.12
C LEU A 69 2.78 7.03 2.67
N SER A 70 2.70 7.85 1.63
CA SER A 70 3.84 8.62 1.10
C SER A 70 4.46 9.55 2.14
N ARG A 71 3.65 10.14 3.03
CA ARG A 71 4.15 10.96 4.14
C ARG A 71 4.67 10.11 5.29
N GLY A 72 3.95 9.05 5.64
CA GLY A 72 4.25 8.22 6.81
C GLY A 72 5.55 7.42 6.68
N ILE A 73 5.90 6.96 5.47
CA ILE A 73 7.18 6.25 5.25
C ILE A 73 8.42 7.09 5.59
N ILE A 74 8.32 8.41 5.48
CA ILE A 74 9.43 9.33 5.78
C ILE A 74 9.65 9.43 7.30
N LEU A 75 8.64 9.11 8.14
CA LEU A 75 8.74 9.20 9.59
C LEU A 75 9.87 8.34 10.17
N LEU A 76 10.19 7.21 9.53
CA LEU A 76 11.28 6.35 9.99
C LEU A 76 12.64 7.09 10.03
N MET A 77 12.82 8.10 9.17
CA MET A 77 14.04 8.92 9.14
C MET A 77 14.15 9.88 10.34
N TYR A 78 13.03 10.20 11.00
CA TYR A 78 12.96 11.19 12.07
C TYR A 78 12.68 10.59 13.44
N SER A 79 11.79 9.58 13.50
CA SER A 79 11.41 8.91 14.74
C SER A 79 10.86 7.51 14.48
N ALA A 80 11.58 6.51 14.97
CA ALA A 80 11.12 5.12 14.94
C ALA A 80 9.83 4.92 15.77
N GLU A 81 9.61 5.70 16.82
CA GLU A 81 8.39 5.63 17.63
C GLU A 81 7.17 6.13 16.85
N GLU A 82 7.28 7.30 16.21
CA GLU A 82 6.20 7.86 15.41
C GLU A 82 5.91 6.99 14.17
N PHE A 83 6.95 6.38 13.59
CA PHE A 83 6.77 5.40 12.53
C PHE A 83 6.01 4.15 13.00
N ARG A 84 6.29 3.62 14.21
CA ARG A 84 5.53 2.50 14.78
C ARG A 84 4.07 2.87 15.04
N LYS A 85 3.80 4.03 15.63
CA LYS A 85 2.43 4.54 15.81
C LYS A 85 1.70 4.67 14.48
N PHE A 86 2.38 5.19 13.45
CA PHE A 86 1.83 5.31 12.11
C PHE A 86 1.41 3.94 11.53
N ILE A 87 2.26 2.92 11.63
CA ILE A 87 1.94 1.55 11.17
C ILE A 87 0.68 1.02 11.86
N ILE A 88 0.59 1.16 13.18
CA ILE A 88 -0.56 0.71 13.96
C ILE A 88 -1.84 1.41 13.50
N ASN A 89 -1.78 2.73 13.32
CA ASN A 89 -2.92 3.52 12.87
C ASN A 89 -3.40 3.11 11.47
N VAL A 90 -2.47 2.88 10.53
CA VAL A 90 -2.80 2.37 9.18
C VAL A 90 -3.49 1.02 9.26
N ASN A 91 -3.01 0.11 10.13
CA ASN A 91 -3.59 -1.22 10.30
C ASN A 91 -5.03 -1.17 10.85
N VAL A 92 -5.27 -0.38 11.90
CA VAL A 92 -6.60 -0.23 12.50
C VAL A 92 -7.58 0.35 11.49
N GLU A 93 -7.21 1.44 10.82
CA GLU A 93 -8.08 2.09 9.86
C GLU A 93 -8.43 1.21 8.65
N LEU A 94 -7.45 0.50 8.09
CA LEU A 94 -7.72 -0.43 6.99
C LEU A 94 -8.64 -1.56 7.42
N SER A 95 -8.51 -2.03 8.66
CA SER A 95 -9.42 -3.04 9.21
C SER A 95 -10.85 -2.50 9.28
N GLU A 96 -11.04 -1.27 9.76
CA GLU A 96 -12.36 -0.63 9.79
C GLU A 96 -12.95 -0.40 8.39
N LYS A 97 -12.14 0.12 7.44
CA LYS A 97 -12.60 0.34 6.07
C LYS A 97 -12.95 -0.99 5.38
N THR A 98 -12.17 -2.04 5.61
CA THR A 98 -12.42 -3.38 5.06
C THR A 98 -13.78 -3.91 5.51
N THR A 99 -14.11 -3.82 6.81
CA THR A 99 -15.42 -4.22 7.32
C THR A 99 -16.56 -3.49 6.61
N ARG A 100 -16.47 -2.16 6.48
CA ARG A 100 -17.51 -1.36 5.79
C ARG A 100 -17.66 -1.73 4.31
N VAL A 101 -16.54 -1.99 3.64
CA VAL A 101 -16.53 -2.42 2.24
C VAL A 101 -17.17 -3.81 2.10
N LEU A 102 -16.79 -4.77 2.95
CA LEU A 102 -17.37 -6.11 2.95
C LEU A 102 -18.88 -6.07 3.22
N GLU A 103 -19.34 -5.32 4.21
CA GLU A 103 -20.76 -5.14 4.50
C GLU A 103 -21.53 -4.61 3.28
N ARG A 104 -20.95 -3.64 2.55
CA ARG A 104 -21.56 -3.05 1.36
C ARG A 104 -21.67 -4.03 0.18
N TYR A 105 -20.69 -4.94 -0.01
CA TYR A 105 -20.67 -5.88 -1.13
C TYR A 105 -21.35 -7.22 -0.83
N TYR A 106 -21.37 -7.68 0.44
CA TYR A 106 -21.95 -8.96 0.84
C TYR A 106 -23.37 -8.87 1.42
N ASN A 107 -23.85 -7.68 1.82
CA ASN A 107 -25.24 -7.46 2.23
C ASN A 107 -26.11 -6.85 1.11
N LYS A 108 -25.65 -6.95 -0.15
CA LYS A 108 -26.46 -6.75 -1.35
C LYS A 108 -26.99 -8.09 -1.83
#